data_AF-A0A835SQA9-F1
#
_entry.id   AF-A0A835SQA9-F1
#
_cell.length_a   1.000
_cell.length_b   1.000
_cell.length_c   1.000
_cell.angle_alpha   90.00
_cell.angle_beta   90.00
_cell.angle_gamma   90.00
#
_symmetry.space_group_name_H-M   'P 1'
#
loop_
_entity.id
_entity.type
_entity.pdbx_description
1 polymer ?
#
loop_
_entity_poly.entity_id
_entity_poly.type
_entity_poly.pdbx_seq_one_letter_code
_entity_poly.pdbx_strand_id
1 'polypeptide(L)'
;MVTYCGREHQAADWPQHKSECATFKRLGLKARFYNDEQMLAMFPLKDSRAGSSTTGAAGGGSEGSDAAGPATDVNDPAFVAALMSGSMPQQPGRPVPSGSVCGLCAKGGALTTTSCCQQPVCNNSHRYRIGTYSRNFCLRSHDRYTLCGSHGQEGCNTRRDWRDCNKCTREPRNGGSYDTANRLWLDLNTYNFCPLLEKDVPRHSLCSTCDSCGGKYVSRVEGSATTGQGTICTRCSEGLFGGGTGF
;
A
#
# COMPACT_ATOMS: atom_id res chain seq x y z
N MET A 1 12.96 13.85 -3.55
CA MET A 1 14.36 14.31 -3.71
C MET A 1 15.06 13.90 -2.43
N VAL A 2 16.17 13.16 -2.47
CA VAL A 2 16.89 12.86 -1.21
C VAL A 2 17.58 14.15 -0.78
N THR A 3 17.06 14.78 0.26
CA THR A 3 17.61 16.00 0.85
C THR A 3 18.57 15.61 1.98
N TYR A 4 19.85 15.87 1.75
CA TYR A 4 20.88 15.72 2.77
C TYR A 4 21.02 17.03 3.54
N CYS A 5 21.15 16.96 4.86
CA CYS A 5 21.38 18.16 5.67
C CYS A 5 22.78 18.79 5.47
N GLY A 6 23.65 18.16 4.67
CA GLY A 6 24.94 18.71 4.24
C GLY A 6 25.64 17.82 3.23
N ARG A 7 26.65 18.36 2.55
CA ARG A 7 27.48 17.61 1.59
C ARG A 7 28.22 16.44 2.23
N GLU A 8 28.62 16.58 3.49
CA GLU A 8 29.32 15.53 4.24
C GLU A 8 28.44 14.29 4.41
N HIS A 9 27.19 14.47 4.82
CA HIS A 9 26.24 13.36 4.94
C HIS A 9 25.86 12.77 3.57
N GLN A 10 25.79 13.60 2.52
CA GLN A 10 25.64 13.09 1.16
C GLN A 10 26.83 12.20 0.75
N ALA A 11 28.06 12.65 1.00
CA ALA A 11 29.26 11.91 0.67
C ALA A 11 29.38 10.61 1.48
N ALA A 12 29.00 10.64 2.76
CA ALA A 12 28.99 9.46 3.63
C ALA A 12 27.96 8.40 3.17
N ASP A 13 26.78 8.82 2.71
CA ASP A 13 25.72 7.92 2.24
C ASP A 13 25.93 7.45 0.77
N TRP A 14 26.75 8.16 0.00
CA TRP A 14 26.95 7.91 -1.42
C TRP A 14 27.34 6.47 -1.80
N PRO A 15 28.22 5.75 -1.07
CA PRO A 15 28.56 4.36 -1.39
C PRO A 15 27.34 3.45 -1.32
N GLN A 16 26.50 3.63 -0.30
CA GLN A 16 25.26 2.88 -0.14
C GLN A 16 24.26 3.26 -1.23
N HIS A 17 24.01 4.56 -1.42
CA HIS A 17 23.11 5.07 -2.44
C HIS A 17 23.47 4.55 -3.84
N LYS A 18 24.77 4.52 -4.19
CA LYS A 18 25.24 4.03 -5.49
C LYS A 18 24.83 2.58 -5.75
N SER A 19 24.92 1.71 -4.73
CA SER A 19 24.52 0.30 -4.84
C SER A 19 23.01 0.13 -5.02
N GLU A 20 22.21 0.97 -4.35
CA GLU A 20 20.75 0.96 -4.46
C GLU A 20 20.28 1.53 -5.79
N CYS A 21 20.88 2.64 -6.23
CA CYS A 21 20.63 3.23 -7.54
C CYS A 21 20.90 2.22 -8.67
N ALA A 22 21.97 1.43 -8.57
CA ALA A 22 22.26 0.36 -9.52
C ALA A 22 21.16 -0.71 -9.53
N THR A 23 20.66 -1.10 -8.35
CA THR A 23 19.53 -2.03 -8.21
C THR A 23 18.25 -1.48 -8.84
N PHE A 24 17.87 -0.23 -8.58
CA PHE A 24 16.70 0.38 -9.20
C PHE A 24 16.81 0.47 -10.71
N LYS A 25 17.99 0.86 -11.23
CA LYS A 25 18.25 0.93 -12.66
C LYS A 25 18.11 -0.45 -13.32
N ARG A 26 18.67 -1.49 -12.70
CA ARG A 26 18.55 -2.89 -13.16
C ARG A 26 17.10 -3.37 -13.20
N LEU A 27 16.28 -2.93 -12.26
CA LEU A 27 14.85 -3.29 -12.17
C LEU A 27 13.93 -2.38 -13.02
N GLY A 28 14.47 -1.36 -13.70
CA GLY A 28 13.67 -0.40 -14.46
C GLY A 28 12.75 0.45 -13.59
N LEU A 29 13.00 0.52 -12.29
CA LEU A 29 12.19 1.29 -11.35
C LEU A 29 12.58 2.77 -11.41
N LYS A 30 11.59 3.65 -11.63
CA LYS A 30 11.76 5.10 -11.55
C LYS A 30 10.95 5.63 -10.38
N ALA A 31 11.61 6.23 -9.41
CA ALA A 31 10.92 6.91 -8.33
C ALA A 31 10.29 8.22 -8.84
N ARG A 32 9.00 8.42 -8.55
CA ARG A 32 8.36 9.73 -8.62
C ARG A 32 8.23 10.22 -7.19
N PHE A 33 8.83 11.36 -6.90
CA PHE A 33 8.72 11.99 -5.59
C PHE A 33 7.74 13.14 -5.69
N TYR A 34 6.88 13.25 -4.68
CA TYR A 34 6.00 14.38 -4.46
C TYR A 34 6.35 14.94 -3.09
N ASN A 35 6.30 16.26 -2.93
CA ASN A 35 6.41 16.86 -1.60
C ASN A 35 5.07 16.70 -0.84
N ASP A 36 5.08 16.98 0.47
CA ASP A 36 3.89 16.85 1.32
C ASP A 36 2.70 17.68 0.78
N GLU A 37 2.94 18.90 0.30
CA GLU A 37 1.90 19.76 -0.25
C GLU A 37 1.23 19.14 -1.50
N GLN A 38 2.02 18.67 -2.46
CA GLN A 38 1.55 17.99 -3.67
C GLN A 38 0.80 16.70 -3.32
N MET A 39 1.33 15.94 -2.35
CA MET A 39 0.73 14.71 -1.86
C MET A 39 -0.63 14.94 -1.22
N LEU A 40 -0.73 15.93 -0.35
CA LEU A 40 -1.96 16.27 0.36
C LEU A 40 -2.99 16.95 -0.55
N ALA A 41 -2.54 17.72 -1.56
CA ALA A 41 -3.43 18.29 -2.57
C ALA A 41 -4.09 17.20 -3.43
N MET A 42 -3.36 16.15 -3.80
CA MET A 42 -3.91 15.03 -4.57
C MET A 42 -4.66 14.02 -3.68
N PHE A 43 -4.15 13.78 -2.47
CA PHE A 43 -4.62 12.74 -1.56
C PHE A 43 -4.72 13.24 -0.11
N PRO A 44 -5.74 14.07 0.19
CA PRO A 44 -5.98 14.60 1.52
C PRO A 44 -6.02 13.49 2.57
N LEU A 45 -5.55 13.78 3.79
CA LEU A 45 -5.68 12.86 4.92
C LEU A 45 -7.16 12.63 5.22
N LYS A 46 -7.52 11.38 5.49
CA LYS A 46 -8.88 11.05 5.93
C LYS A 46 -8.99 11.33 7.41
N ASP A 47 -9.55 12.47 7.78
CA ASP A 47 -9.76 12.84 9.17
C ASP A 47 -10.45 11.73 9.98
N SER A 48 -9.98 11.55 11.22
CA SER A 48 -10.60 10.68 12.23
C SER A 48 -11.86 11.32 12.84
N ARG A 49 -12.21 12.54 12.44
CA ARG A 49 -13.14 13.44 13.16
C ARG A 49 -14.23 14.09 12.32
N ALA A 50 -14.50 13.60 11.11
CA ALA A 50 -15.62 14.11 10.31
C ALA A 50 -16.95 13.46 10.74
N GLY A 51 -17.35 13.76 11.98
CA GLY A 51 -18.71 13.78 12.45
C GLY A 51 -18.91 15.11 13.15
N SER A 52 -19.84 15.92 12.64
CA SER A 52 -20.22 17.25 13.15
C SER A 52 -19.35 18.43 12.70
N SER A 53 -19.88 19.20 11.75
CA SER A 53 -19.92 20.66 11.85
C SER A 53 -21.08 21.16 10.99
N THR A 54 -22.19 21.32 11.68
CA THR A 54 -23.38 22.07 11.29
C THR A 54 -23.01 23.50 10.91
N THR A 55 -23.48 23.94 9.75
CA THR A 55 -23.65 25.35 9.42
C THR A 55 -24.82 25.90 10.24
N GLY A 56 -24.59 26.99 10.97
CA GLY A 56 -25.61 27.72 11.70
C GLY A 56 -25.91 29.08 11.06
N ALA A 57 -27.22 29.39 11.02
CA ALA A 57 -27.90 30.62 10.57
C ALA A 57 -28.15 30.75 9.05
N ALA A 58 -29.35 31.01 8.54
CA ALA A 58 -30.71 31.11 9.08
C ALA A 58 -31.70 31.05 7.89
N GLY A 59 -32.92 30.54 8.08
CA GLY A 59 -34.00 30.63 7.07
C GLY A 59 -34.87 29.38 7.01
N GLY A 60 -36.12 29.48 7.47
CA GLY A 60 -37.03 28.35 7.67
C GLY A 60 -37.84 27.90 6.44
N GLY A 61 -38.62 26.84 6.65
CA GLY A 61 -39.76 26.47 5.82
C GLY A 61 -39.76 25.02 5.28
N SER A 62 -40.72 24.23 5.80
CA SER A 62 -41.43 23.09 5.19
C SER A 62 -40.70 21.79 4.81
N GLU A 63 -41.04 20.75 5.58
CA GLU A 63 -41.47 19.38 5.20
C GLU A 63 -40.97 18.78 3.87
N GLY A 64 -40.15 17.72 4.01
CA GLY A 64 -39.82 16.77 2.94
C GLY A 64 -39.19 15.53 3.57
N SER A 65 -39.94 14.44 3.61
CA SER A 65 -39.54 13.13 4.09
C SER A 65 -38.47 12.50 3.20
N ASP A 66 -37.27 12.23 3.73
CA ASP A 66 -36.31 11.32 3.11
C ASP A 66 -35.71 10.38 4.16
N ALA A 67 -35.80 9.09 3.84
CA ALA A 67 -35.49 7.96 4.72
C ALA A 67 -34.00 7.92 5.09
N ALA A 68 -33.72 8.14 6.38
CA ALA A 68 -32.47 7.73 7.00
C ALA A 68 -32.41 6.19 7.02
N GLY A 69 -31.47 5.60 6.27
CA GLY A 69 -31.16 4.17 6.37
C GLY A 69 -30.71 3.81 7.80
N PRO A 70 -30.98 2.59 8.29
CA PRO A 70 -30.75 2.25 9.68
C PRO A 70 -29.26 2.24 10.01
N ALA A 71 -28.89 2.92 11.09
CA ALA A 71 -27.60 2.75 11.74
C ALA A 71 -27.48 1.29 12.21
N THR A 72 -26.52 0.54 11.66
CA THR A 72 -26.29 -0.85 12.05
C THR A 72 -25.66 -0.90 13.44
N ASP A 73 -26.36 -1.51 14.39
CA ASP A 73 -25.84 -1.80 15.72
C ASP A 73 -24.72 -2.84 15.61
N VAL A 74 -23.53 -2.45 16.05
CA VAL A 74 -22.31 -3.27 15.99
C VAL A 74 -22.35 -4.50 16.91
N ASN A 75 -23.36 -4.62 17.76
CA ASN A 75 -23.59 -5.77 18.64
C ASN A 75 -24.69 -6.70 18.14
N ASP A 76 -25.22 -6.48 16.93
CA ASP A 76 -26.23 -7.35 16.35
C ASP A 76 -25.68 -8.78 16.15
N PRO A 77 -26.34 -9.84 16.67
CA PRO A 77 -25.86 -11.21 16.57
C PRO A 77 -25.71 -11.71 15.13
N ALA A 78 -26.50 -11.21 14.18
CA ALA A 78 -26.37 -11.50 12.76
C ALA A 78 -25.18 -10.78 12.12
N PHE A 79 -24.85 -9.56 12.58
CA PHE A 79 -23.61 -8.86 12.19
C PHE A 79 -22.36 -9.60 12.69
N VAL A 80 -22.38 -10.06 13.94
CA VAL A 80 -21.30 -10.86 14.53
C VAL A 80 -21.19 -12.24 13.84
N ALA A 81 -22.32 -12.88 13.50
CA ALA A 81 -22.32 -14.14 12.74
C ALA A 81 -21.79 -13.97 11.29
N ALA A 82 -22.07 -12.86 10.63
CA ALA A 82 -21.52 -12.54 9.30
C ALA A 82 -20.00 -12.28 9.33
N LEU A 83 -19.50 -11.69 10.42
CA LEU A 83 -18.07 -11.53 10.71
C LEU A 83 -17.37 -12.88 10.87
N MET A 84 -17.97 -13.82 11.62
CA MET A 84 -17.39 -15.14 11.88
C MET A 84 -17.47 -16.10 10.68
N SER A 85 -18.37 -15.85 9.72
CA SER A 85 -18.57 -16.67 8.52
C SER A 85 -17.85 -16.14 7.27
N GLY A 86 -17.04 -15.08 7.39
CA GLY A 86 -16.30 -14.50 6.26
C GLY A 86 -17.18 -13.96 5.13
N SER A 87 -18.48 -13.76 5.41
CA SER A 87 -19.52 -13.45 4.41
C SER A 87 -19.95 -11.98 4.46
N MET A 88 -19.03 -11.07 4.79
CA MET A 88 -19.34 -9.64 4.73
C MET A 88 -19.63 -9.22 3.29
N PRO A 89 -20.79 -8.59 3.00
CA PRO A 89 -20.97 -7.90 1.74
C PRO A 89 -19.92 -6.81 1.68
N GLN A 90 -19.03 -6.88 0.68
CA GLN A 90 -18.14 -5.77 0.38
C GLN A 90 -19.01 -4.53 0.22
N GLN A 91 -18.76 -3.49 1.02
CA GLN A 91 -19.42 -2.20 0.89
C GLN A 91 -19.41 -1.84 -0.60
N PRO A 92 -20.58 -1.60 -1.24
CA PRO A 92 -20.61 -1.30 -2.66
C PRO A 92 -19.77 -0.04 -2.86
N GLY A 93 -18.63 -0.21 -3.53
CA GLY A 93 -17.71 0.88 -3.80
C GLY A 93 -18.45 2.01 -4.50
N ARG A 94 -18.02 3.25 -4.28
CA ARG A 94 -18.67 4.41 -4.88
C ARG A 94 -18.77 4.20 -6.41
N PRO A 95 -19.91 4.50 -7.06
CA PRO A 95 -20.05 4.31 -8.50
C PRO A 95 -18.92 5.03 -9.24
N VAL A 96 -18.23 4.33 -10.13
CA VAL A 96 -17.16 4.91 -10.94
C VAL A 96 -17.79 5.87 -11.96
N PRO A 97 -17.41 7.15 -12.01
CA PRO A 97 -17.95 8.09 -13.00
C PRO A 97 -17.67 7.62 -14.43
N SER A 98 -18.65 7.79 -15.33
CA SER A 98 -18.49 7.51 -16.75
C SER A 98 -17.31 8.30 -17.34
N GLY A 99 -16.48 7.64 -18.15
CA GLY A 99 -15.27 8.23 -18.74
C GLY A 99 -14.03 8.21 -17.84
N SER A 100 -14.14 7.67 -16.62
CA SER A 100 -12.96 7.46 -15.76
C SER A 100 -11.96 6.50 -16.39
N VAL A 101 -10.68 6.69 -16.07
CA VAL A 101 -9.60 5.77 -16.39
C VAL A 101 -9.04 5.15 -15.10
N CYS A 102 -8.42 3.99 -15.21
CA CYS A 102 -7.72 3.36 -14.09
C CYS A 102 -6.58 4.26 -13.63
N GLY A 103 -6.57 4.65 -12.36
CA GLY A 103 -5.54 5.53 -11.83
C GLY A 103 -4.14 4.89 -11.73
N LEU A 104 -4.00 3.56 -11.88
CA LEU A 104 -2.70 2.88 -11.87
C LEU A 104 -2.09 2.66 -13.25
N CYS A 105 -2.91 2.41 -14.27
CA CYS A 105 -2.42 2.08 -15.61
C CYS A 105 -2.90 3.04 -16.70
N ALA A 106 -3.71 4.04 -16.33
CA ALA A 106 -4.32 5.02 -17.23
C ALA A 106 -5.20 4.43 -18.34
N LYS A 107 -5.57 3.16 -18.26
CA LYS A 107 -6.46 2.50 -19.23
C LYS A 107 -7.92 2.64 -18.83
N GLY A 108 -8.79 2.85 -19.81
CA GLY A 108 -10.25 2.73 -19.63
C GLY A 108 -10.72 1.27 -19.62
N GLY A 109 -12.04 1.07 -19.54
CA GLY A 109 -12.69 -0.24 -19.60
C GLY A 109 -13.51 -0.57 -18.34
N ALA A 110 -13.60 -1.85 -17.99
CA ALA A 110 -14.27 -2.29 -16.77
C ALA A 110 -13.49 -1.85 -15.53
N LEU A 111 -14.00 -0.84 -14.83
CA LEU A 111 -13.41 -0.29 -13.62
C LEU A 111 -14.24 -0.66 -12.39
N THR A 112 -13.58 -0.64 -11.24
CA THR A 112 -14.15 -0.72 -9.90
C THR A 112 -13.44 0.29 -9.01
N THR A 113 -13.92 0.51 -7.79
CA THR A 113 -13.27 1.38 -6.80
C THR A 113 -12.54 0.55 -5.75
N THR A 114 -11.39 1.05 -5.29
CA THR A 114 -10.68 0.46 -4.16
C THR A 114 -11.48 0.69 -2.87
N SER A 115 -11.60 -0.33 -2.02
CA SER A 115 -12.32 -0.22 -0.74
C SER A 115 -11.66 0.78 0.22
N CYS A 116 -10.32 0.86 0.19
CA CYS A 116 -9.52 1.67 1.10
C CYS A 116 -9.45 3.16 0.73
N CYS A 117 -9.18 3.52 -0.53
CA CYS A 117 -8.95 4.89 -0.97
C CYS A 117 -9.99 5.41 -1.97
N GLN A 118 -10.97 4.58 -2.38
CA GLN A 118 -12.06 4.95 -3.29
C GLN A 118 -11.57 5.48 -4.65
N GLN A 119 -10.44 4.96 -5.12
CA GLN A 119 -9.85 5.33 -6.41
C GLN A 119 -10.26 4.33 -7.50
N PRO A 120 -10.53 4.79 -8.73
CA PRO A 120 -10.92 3.91 -9.83
C PRO A 120 -9.73 3.06 -10.31
N VAL A 121 -9.94 1.75 -10.38
CA VAL A 121 -8.95 0.74 -10.81
C VAL A 121 -9.58 -0.30 -11.72
N CYS A 122 -8.77 -1.00 -12.52
CA CYS A 122 -9.26 -2.10 -13.35
C CYS A 122 -9.92 -3.20 -12.51
N ASN A 123 -11.15 -3.58 -12.87
CA ASN A 123 -11.85 -4.72 -12.29
C ASN A 123 -11.41 -6.02 -12.96
N ASN A 124 -10.17 -6.44 -12.69
CA ASN A 124 -9.59 -7.63 -13.33
C ASN A 124 -8.97 -8.63 -12.33
N SER A 125 -9.03 -8.38 -11.03
CA SER A 125 -8.43 -9.21 -9.99
C SER A 125 -8.90 -10.67 -10.05
N HIS A 126 -10.17 -10.91 -10.38
CA HIS A 126 -10.77 -12.25 -10.52
C HIS A 126 -10.14 -13.12 -11.62
N ARG A 127 -9.38 -12.54 -12.55
CA ARG A 127 -8.66 -13.26 -13.61
C ARG A 127 -7.25 -13.69 -13.20
N TYR A 128 -6.82 -13.35 -11.98
CA TYR A 128 -5.50 -13.70 -11.48
C TYR A 128 -5.39 -15.20 -11.22
N ARG A 129 -4.31 -15.81 -11.71
CA ARG A 129 -3.95 -17.19 -11.40
C ARG A 129 -2.91 -17.23 -10.29
N ILE A 130 -3.24 -17.92 -9.19
CA ILE A 130 -2.32 -18.15 -8.07
C ILE A 130 -1.00 -18.77 -8.58
N GLY A 131 0.12 -18.37 -7.98
CA GLY A 131 1.46 -18.81 -8.39
C GLY A 131 2.09 -18.00 -9.54
N THR A 132 1.34 -17.20 -10.30
CA THR A 132 1.91 -16.42 -11.41
C THR A 132 2.65 -15.16 -10.97
N TYR A 133 2.35 -14.64 -9.77
CA TYR A 133 2.88 -13.37 -9.24
C TYR A 133 2.73 -12.16 -10.17
N SER A 134 1.83 -12.25 -11.15
CA SER A 134 1.58 -11.21 -12.14
C SER A 134 1.07 -9.93 -11.48
N ARG A 135 1.62 -8.80 -11.94
CA ARG A 135 1.30 -7.45 -11.45
C ARG A 135 0.33 -6.69 -12.36
N ASN A 136 -0.15 -7.32 -13.44
CA ASN A 136 -1.09 -6.74 -14.42
C ASN A 136 -2.53 -6.62 -13.91
N PHE A 137 -2.75 -6.86 -12.61
CA PHE A 137 -4.06 -6.88 -11.97
C PHE A 137 -4.15 -5.71 -10.99
N CYS A 138 -4.59 -4.54 -11.47
CA CYS A 138 -4.47 -3.27 -10.75
C CYS A 138 -5.06 -3.32 -9.32
N LEU A 139 -6.30 -3.80 -9.16
CA LEU A 139 -6.92 -3.91 -7.83
C LEU A 139 -6.13 -4.86 -6.91
N ARG A 140 -5.78 -6.06 -7.38
CA ARG A 140 -4.99 -7.02 -6.60
C ARG A 140 -3.61 -6.47 -6.24
N SER A 141 -2.93 -5.85 -7.19
CA SER A 141 -1.61 -5.27 -6.98
C SER A 141 -1.68 -4.14 -5.96
N HIS A 142 -2.71 -3.29 -6.02
CA HIS A 142 -2.98 -2.30 -5.00
C HIS A 142 -3.18 -2.96 -3.63
N ASP A 143 -4.12 -3.90 -3.49
CA ASP A 143 -4.47 -4.52 -2.21
C ASP A 143 -3.28 -5.27 -1.57
N ARG A 144 -2.51 -6.01 -2.37
CA ARG A 144 -1.42 -6.86 -1.89
C ARG A 144 -0.10 -6.11 -1.66
N TYR A 145 0.16 -5.09 -2.46
CA TYR A 145 1.47 -4.44 -2.50
C TYR A 145 1.46 -3.02 -1.96
N THR A 146 0.38 -2.57 -1.32
CA THR A 146 0.35 -1.26 -0.67
C THR A 146 -0.06 -1.36 0.79
N LEU A 147 0.46 -0.46 1.64
CA LEU A 147 -0.07 -0.33 2.99
C LEU A 147 -1.51 0.21 2.99
N CYS A 148 -1.87 1.07 2.04
CA CYS A 148 -3.24 1.56 1.87
C CYS A 148 -4.25 0.41 1.64
N GLY A 149 -3.97 -0.45 0.67
CA GLY A 149 -4.79 -1.60 0.32
C GLY A 149 -4.96 -2.56 1.49
N SER A 150 -3.85 -2.97 2.07
CA SER A 150 -3.86 -3.89 3.20
C SER A 150 -4.41 -3.30 4.50
N HIS A 151 -4.26 -1.99 4.75
CA HIS A 151 -4.92 -1.31 5.87
C HIS A 151 -6.44 -1.45 5.79
N GLY A 152 -7.01 -1.34 4.58
CA GLY A 152 -8.44 -1.55 4.35
C GLY A 152 -8.90 -3.01 4.43
N GLN A 153 -8.02 -3.97 4.17
CA GLN A 153 -8.33 -5.42 4.18
C GLN A 153 -8.10 -6.08 5.54
N GLU A 154 -7.03 -5.70 6.25
CA GLU A 154 -6.60 -6.30 7.52
C GLU A 154 -7.33 -5.73 8.74
N GLY A 155 -8.34 -4.86 8.54
CA GLY A 155 -9.18 -4.34 9.63
C GLY A 155 -8.42 -3.49 10.65
N CYS A 156 -7.47 -2.66 10.20
CA CYS A 156 -6.79 -1.68 11.04
C CYS A 156 -7.75 -0.53 11.42
N ASN A 157 -8.75 -0.83 12.25
CA ASN A 157 -9.91 0.03 12.53
C ASN A 157 -9.62 1.22 13.45
N THR A 158 -8.39 1.37 13.94
CA THR A 158 -8.04 2.44 14.90
C THR A 158 -7.88 3.80 14.24
N ARG A 159 -7.62 3.85 12.93
CA ARG A 159 -7.43 5.08 12.14
C ARG A 159 -8.03 4.90 10.76
N ARG A 160 -8.56 5.99 10.20
CA ARG A 160 -9.21 6.00 8.88
C ARG A 160 -8.21 6.11 7.72
N ASP A 161 -7.03 6.66 7.99
CA ASP A 161 -5.90 6.72 7.07
C ASP A 161 -4.76 5.86 7.60
N TRP A 162 -4.16 5.09 6.70
CA TRP A 162 -3.04 4.21 7.05
C TRP A 162 -1.79 5.02 7.42
N ARG A 163 -1.63 6.24 6.88
CA ARG A 163 -0.49 7.14 7.15
C ARG A 163 -0.45 7.60 8.61
N ASP A 164 -1.60 7.64 9.27
CA ASP A 164 -1.72 7.96 10.70
C ASP A 164 -1.81 6.71 11.59
N CYS A 165 -1.82 5.51 10.99
CA CYS A 165 -1.93 4.26 11.73
C CYS A 165 -0.55 3.78 12.18
N ASN A 166 -0.29 3.82 13.50
CA ASN A 166 0.97 3.35 14.09
C ASN A 166 1.29 1.89 13.75
N LYS A 167 0.28 1.02 13.70
CA LYS A 167 0.45 -0.39 13.30
C LYS A 167 0.92 -0.50 11.84
N CYS A 168 0.45 0.39 10.96
CA CYS A 168 0.89 0.39 9.57
C CYS A 168 2.30 1.00 9.41
N THR A 169 2.61 2.08 10.14
CA THR A 169 3.85 2.85 9.93
C THR A 169 5.05 2.36 10.75
N ARG A 170 4.81 1.74 11.92
CA ARG A 170 5.85 1.45 12.92
C ARG A 170 5.97 -0.03 13.31
N GLU A 171 4.96 -0.85 13.10
CA GLU A 171 5.01 -2.27 13.51
C GLU A 171 5.48 -3.20 12.38
N PRO A 172 6.29 -4.23 12.67
CA PRO A 172 6.61 -5.28 11.72
C PRO A 172 5.36 -6.07 11.33
N ARG A 173 5.17 -6.33 10.04
CA ARG A 173 4.10 -7.22 9.58
C ARG A 173 4.49 -8.69 9.69
N ASN A 174 3.52 -9.53 10.03
CA ASN A 174 3.63 -11.00 10.04
C ASN A 174 4.76 -11.54 10.92
N GLY A 175 4.99 -10.94 12.11
CA GLY A 175 5.93 -11.48 13.11
C GLY A 175 7.41 -11.52 12.68
N GLY A 176 7.76 -10.89 11.56
CA GLY A 176 9.13 -10.77 11.08
C GLY A 176 9.89 -9.57 11.64
N SER A 177 11.18 -9.45 11.35
CA SER A 177 11.95 -8.25 11.65
C SER A 177 11.44 -7.04 10.85
N TYR A 178 11.60 -5.84 11.41
CA TYR A 178 11.26 -4.58 10.76
C TYR A 178 12.22 -4.32 9.58
N ASP A 179 11.95 -4.89 8.40
CA ASP A 179 12.69 -4.54 7.19
C ASP A 179 12.17 -3.20 6.65
N THR A 180 12.89 -2.13 6.97
CA THR A 180 12.59 -0.76 6.54
C THR A 180 12.45 -0.67 5.02
N ALA A 181 13.25 -1.42 4.26
CA ALA A 181 13.20 -1.43 2.80
C ALA A 181 11.88 -2.03 2.29
N ASN A 182 11.43 -3.13 2.88
CA ASN A 182 10.14 -3.75 2.55
C ASN A 182 8.97 -2.82 2.87
N ARG A 183 9.00 -2.14 4.02
CA ARG A 183 7.98 -1.14 4.37
C ARG A 183 7.97 0.01 3.36
N LEU A 184 9.12 0.63 3.12
CA LEU A 184 9.25 1.74 2.18
C LEU A 184 8.82 1.35 0.77
N TRP A 185 9.08 0.10 0.35
CA TRP A 185 8.56 -0.40 -0.90
C TRP A 185 7.03 -0.45 -0.92
N LEU A 186 6.37 -0.97 0.11
CA LEU A 186 4.90 -1.00 0.22
C LEU A 186 4.29 0.41 0.25
N ASP A 187 5.04 1.39 0.75
CA ASP A 187 4.60 2.77 0.95
C ASP A 187 4.75 3.68 -0.25
N LEU A 188 5.78 3.44 -1.06
CA LEU A 188 6.22 4.36 -2.12
C LEU A 188 6.08 3.79 -3.53
N ASN A 189 5.74 2.50 -3.68
CA ASN A 189 5.62 1.93 -5.01
C ASN A 189 4.45 2.54 -5.81
N THR A 190 4.48 2.30 -7.12
CA THR A 190 3.54 2.86 -8.10
C THR A 190 2.10 2.34 -8.00
N TYR A 191 1.83 1.36 -7.14
CA TYR A 191 0.48 0.90 -6.87
C TYR A 191 -0.20 1.73 -5.76
N ASN A 192 0.53 2.63 -5.09
CA ASN A 192 -0.03 3.54 -4.10
C ASN A 192 -0.73 4.73 -4.76
N PHE A 193 -1.98 4.94 -4.37
CA PHE A 193 -2.67 6.20 -4.62
C PHE A 193 -2.33 7.24 -3.58
N CYS A 194 -2.28 6.86 -2.30
CA CYS A 194 -1.91 7.76 -1.22
C CYS A 194 -0.54 7.35 -0.66
N PRO A 195 0.60 7.57 -1.36
CA PRO A 195 1.91 7.21 -0.82
C PRO A 195 2.22 7.91 0.50
N LEU A 196 3.26 7.43 1.19
CA LEU A 196 3.73 8.02 2.44
C LEU A 196 4.13 9.49 2.25
N LEU A 197 3.89 10.30 3.28
CA LEU A 197 4.33 11.69 3.33
C LEU A 197 5.86 11.75 3.38
N GLU A 198 6.46 12.72 2.72
CA GLU A 198 7.90 12.94 2.65
C GLU A 198 8.52 13.00 4.05
N LYS A 199 7.84 13.68 5.00
CA LYS A 199 8.29 13.77 6.40
C LYS A 199 8.40 12.41 7.12
N ASP A 200 7.64 11.42 6.68
CA ASP A 200 7.54 10.10 7.33
C ASP A 200 8.36 9.02 6.60
N VAL A 201 8.96 9.34 5.44
CA VAL A 201 9.94 8.50 4.74
C VAL A 201 11.25 8.51 5.53
N PRO A 202 11.63 7.43 6.22
CA PRO A 202 12.89 7.42 6.95
C PRO A 202 14.05 7.50 5.99
N ARG A 203 15.13 8.14 6.43
CA ARG A 203 16.38 8.28 5.68
C ARG A 203 17.17 6.97 5.70
N HIS A 204 16.67 5.91 5.07
CA HIS A 204 17.28 4.58 5.12
C HIS A 204 17.17 3.82 3.78
N SER A 205 18.00 2.78 3.67
CA SER A 205 18.13 1.84 2.56
C SER A 205 16.79 1.46 1.93
N LEU A 206 16.57 1.78 0.66
CA LEU A 206 15.37 1.35 -0.08
C LEU A 206 15.49 -0.09 -0.62
N CYS A 207 16.65 -0.72 -0.38
CA CYS A 207 16.90 -2.13 -0.70
C CYS A 207 17.21 -2.91 0.58
N SER A 208 16.74 -4.16 0.63
CA SER A 208 17.17 -5.14 1.62
C SER A 208 18.57 -5.63 1.27
N THR A 209 19.30 -6.16 2.25
CA THR A 209 20.66 -6.72 2.05
C THR A 209 20.60 -8.23 2.24
N CYS A 210 21.19 -8.98 1.32
CA CYS A 210 21.22 -10.45 1.40
C CYS A 210 22.22 -10.89 2.46
N ASP A 211 21.78 -11.66 3.45
CA ASP A 211 22.66 -12.13 4.54
C ASP A 211 23.75 -13.10 4.06
N SER A 212 23.57 -13.73 2.89
CA SER A 212 24.56 -14.66 2.31
C SER A 212 25.62 -13.98 1.44
N CYS A 213 25.22 -13.07 0.53
CA CYS A 213 26.14 -12.49 -0.46
C CYS A 213 26.39 -10.97 -0.28
N GLY A 214 25.73 -10.34 0.70
CA GLY A 214 25.77 -8.88 0.91
C GLY A 214 25.10 -8.06 -0.21
N GLY A 215 24.58 -8.70 -1.25
CA GLY A 215 23.95 -8.03 -2.39
C GLY A 215 22.66 -7.33 -2.01
N LYS A 216 22.42 -6.15 -2.60
CA LYS A 216 21.16 -5.41 -2.47
C LYS A 216 20.07 -6.04 -3.34
N TYR A 217 18.86 -6.12 -2.81
CA TYR A 217 17.69 -6.60 -3.54
C TYR A 217 16.42 -5.91 -3.04
N VAL A 218 15.36 -5.95 -3.84
CA VAL A 218 14.03 -5.48 -3.42
C VAL A 218 13.13 -6.70 -3.22
N SER A 219 12.93 -7.12 -1.95
CA SER A 219 12.26 -8.37 -1.57
C SER A 219 10.95 -8.65 -2.32
N ARG A 220 10.09 -7.64 -2.48
CA ARG A 220 8.78 -7.79 -3.14
C ARG A 220 8.79 -7.64 -4.66
N VAL A 221 9.95 -7.32 -5.24
CA VAL A 221 10.15 -7.25 -6.70
C VAL A 221 10.78 -8.54 -7.19
N GLU A 222 11.90 -8.93 -6.58
CA GLU A 222 12.79 -9.99 -7.05
C GLU A 222 12.56 -11.34 -6.37
N GLY A 223 11.83 -11.36 -5.25
CA GLY A 223 11.72 -12.52 -4.38
C GLY A 223 12.84 -12.57 -3.34
N SER A 224 12.57 -13.25 -2.24
CA SER A 224 13.52 -13.53 -1.17
C SER A 224 13.06 -14.74 -0.37
N ALA A 225 14.00 -15.45 0.24
CA ALA A 225 13.71 -16.54 1.16
C ALA A 225 14.19 -16.19 2.56
N THR A 226 13.37 -16.47 3.56
CA THR A 226 13.76 -16.40 4.96
C THR A 226 14.25 -17.78 5.41
N THR A 227 15.46 -17.83 5.91
CA THR A 227 16.13 -19.03 6.43
C THR A 227 16.40 -18.86 7.93
N GLY A 228 16.78 -19.93 8.62
CA GLY A 228 17.22 -19.84 10.02
C GLY A 228 18.47 -18.96 10.24
N GLN A 229 19.20 -18.62 9.18
CA GLN A 229 20.40 -17.78 9.20
C GLN A 229 20.15 -16.34 8.74
N GLY A 230 18.89 -15.98 8.42
CA GLY A 230 18.53 -14.65 7.90
C GLY A 230 17.79 -14.71 6.57
N THR A 231 17.61 -13.55 5.94
CA THR A 231 16.90 -13.40 4.67
C THR A 231 17.87 -13.28 3.50
N ILE A 232 17.68 -14.14 2.51
CA ILE A 232 18.55 -14.26 1.34
C ILE A 232 17.81 -13.90 0.05
N CYS A 233 18.56 -13.37 -0.93
CA CYS A 233 18.02 -13.05 -2.26
C CYS A 233 17.76 -14.31 -3.09
N THR A 234 16.92 -14.20 -4.13
CA THR A 234 16.51 -15.32 -4.99
C THR A 234 17.70 -16.10 -5.58
N ARG A 235 18.76 -15.40 -5.99
CA ARG A 235 19.98 -16.03 -6.53
C ARG A 235 20.65 -16.96 -5.51
N CYS A 236 20.68 -16.56 -4.25
CA CYS A 236 21.24 -17.37 -3.17
C CYS A 236 20.28 -18.50 -2.78
N SER A 237 18.97 -18.27 -2.80
CA SER A 237 18.00 -19.31 -2.47
C SER A 237 17.90 -20.40 -3.53
N GLU A 238 18.01 -20.05 -4.81
CA GLU A 238 18.08 -21.02 -5.91
C GLU A 238 19.32 -21.93 -5.77
N GLY A 239 20.44 -21.39 -5.28
CA GLY A 239 21.64 -22.17 -4.96
C GLY A 239 21.48 -23.13 -3.77
N LEU A 240 20.55 -22.87 -2.85
CA LEU A 240 20.29 -23.75 -1.70
C LEU A 240 19.36 -24.92 -2.04
N PHE A 241 18.48 -24.77 -3.03
CA PHE A 241 17.55 -25.82 -3.48
C PHE A 241 17.98 -26.48 -4.81
N GLY A 242 18.98 -25.92 -5.49
CA GLY A 242 19.50 -26.38 -6.79
C GLY A 242 20.59 -27.46 -6.74
N GLY A 243 20.73 -28.17 -5.62
CA GLY A 243 21.56 -29.39 -5.51
C GLY A 243 20.87 -30.68 -5.98
N GLY A 244 19.70 -30.58 -6.62
CA GLY A 244 18.97 -31.69 -7.21
C GLY A 244 18.96 -31.57 -8.73
N THR A 245 19.61 -32.53 -9.39
CA THR A 245 19.66 -32.74 -10.83
C THR A 245 18.30 -32.63 -11.53
N GLY A 246 18.27 -31.87 -12.63
CA GLY A 246 17.59 -32.16 -13.90
C GLY A 246 16.15 -32.65 -13.92
N PHE A 247 15.29 -31.86 -14.57
CA PHE A 247 14.29 -32.36 -15.53
C PHE A 247 14.30 -31.46 -16.76
#